data_AF-U6DUI2-F1
#
_entry.id   AF-U6DUI2-F1
#
_cell.length_a   1.000
_cell.length_b   1.000
_cell.length_c   1.000
_cell.angle_alpha   90.00
_cell.angle_beta   90.00
_cell.angle_gamma   90.00
#
_symmetry.space_group_name_H-M   'P 1'
#
loop_
_entity.id
_entity.type
_entity.pdbx_description
1 polymer ?
#
loop_
_entity_poly.entity_id
_entity_poly.type
_entity_poly.pdbx_seq_one_letter_code
_entity_poly.pdbx_strand_id
1 'polypeptide(L)'
;LRFSLLNDSEGWLCIKEVSGEVHTARPLQGAQPGDMYTVLVEAQYEDRPTLSTSATLVIHFLKSPFAWAPTLNPVPTRHLCTPRQDHGVVISGPREDPDPAGGHGPYSFALGPNPTVQRDWHLQALNGSHAYLTLALHWVEPREHAVPVVVSHKAGTRQLLVRGIVCRCNVEGQCMRKVGRMKGMPSKLSAVGILAGTLMAIGIFLILIF
;
A
#
# COMPACT_ATOMS: atom_id res chain seq x y z
N LEU A 1 -33.61 35.51 -27.94
CA LEU A 1 -33.33 35.07 -26.55
C LEU A 1 -31.82 35.08 -26.39
N ARG A 2 -31.33 35.63 -25.29
CA ARG A 2 -29.91 35.68 -24.93
C ARG A 2 -29.69 34.96 -23.62
N PHE A 3 -28.71 34.07 -23.58
CA PHE A 3 -28.39 33.25 -22.43
C PHE A 3 -27.15 33.75 -21.70
N SER A 4 -27.22 33.80 -20.38
CA SER A 4 -26.11 34.19 -19.49
C SER A 4 -26.03 33.27 -18.28
N LEU A 5 -24.84 33.18 -17.68
CA LEU A 5 -24.62 32.49 -16.41
C LEU A 5 -24.55 33.51 -15.28
N LEU A 6 -25.23 33.21 -14.18
CA LEU A 6 -25.15 33.96 -12.93
C LEU A 6 -24.63 33.02 -11.83
N ASN A 7 -23.90 33.59 -10.88
CA ASN A 7 -23.34 32.89 -9.72
C ASN A 7 -22.31 31.78 -10.03
N ASP A 8 -21.56 31.88 -11.14
CA ASP A 8 -20.35 31.09 -11.36
C ASP A 8 -19.18 31.69 -10.56
N SER A 9 -19.12 31.35 -9.26
CA SER A 9 -18.09 31.85 -8.32
C SER A 9 -16.66 31.48 -8.72
N GLU A 10 -16.46 30.33 -9.36
CA GLU A 10 -15.14 29.78 -9.69
C GLU A 10 -14.74 30.06 -11.15
N GLY A 11 -15.69 30.51 -11.98
CA GLY A 11 -15.47 30.76 -13.40
C GLY A 11 -15.19 29.47 -14.17
N TRP A 12 -15.77 28.36 -13.73
CA TRP A 12 -15.55 27.05 -14.33
C TRP A 12 -16.36 26.85 -15.61
N LEU A 13 -17.43 27.60 -15.80
CA LEU A 13 -18.40 27.39 -16.86
C LEU A 13 -18.46 28.59 -17.80
N CYS A 14 -18.84 28.33 -19.04
CA CYS A 14 -19.26 29.36 -19.98
C CYS A 14 -20.49 28.89 -20.73
N ILE A 15 -21.33 29.85 -21.16
CA ILE A 15 -22.54 29.56 -21.92
C ILE A 15 -22.48 30.28 -23.27
N LYS A 16 -22.89 29.59 -24.33
CA LYS A 16 -23.08 30.22 -25.63
C LYS A 16 -24.35 31.06 -25.62
N GLU A 17 -24.19 32.36 -25.81
CA GLU A 17 -25.26 33.36 -25.70
C GLU A 17 -26.48 33.08 -26.59
N VAL A 18 -26.28 32.45 -27.76
CA VAL A 18 -27.35 32.17 -28.74
C VAL A 18 -27.96 30.78 -28.58
N SER A 19 -27.14 29.75 -28.31
CA SER A 19 -27.62 28.36 -28.24
C SER A 19 -27.98 27.90 -26.82
N GLY A 20 -27.50 28.59 -25.79
CA GLY A 20 -27.65 28.16 -24.39
C GLY A 20 -26.78 26.95 -24.02
N GLU A 21 -25.85 26.55 -24.89
CA GLU A 21 -24.96 25.41 -24.62
C GLU A 21 -23.90 25.79 -23.58
N VAL A 22 -23.81 24.99 -22.51
CA VAL A 22 -22.86 25.20 -21.41
C VAL A 22 -21.61 24.34 -21.63
N HIS A 23 -20.45 24.97 -21.54
CA HIS A 23 -19.14 24.35 -21.65
C HIS A 23 -18.29 24.65 -20.42
N THR A 24 -17.24 23.85 -20.22
CA THR A 24 -16.20 24.14 -19.24
C THR A 24 -15.26 25.21 -19.79
N ALA A 25 -15.18 26.36 -19.13
CA ALA A 25 -14.25 27.43 -19.47
C ALA A 25 -12.82 27.15 -18.97
N ARG A 26 -12.70 26.40 -17.86
CA ARG A 26 -11.44 26.10 -17.17
C ARG A 26 -11.43 24.67 -16.62
N PRO A 27 -10.24 24.11 -16.35
CA PRO A 27 -10.13 22.89 -15.56
C PRO A 27 -10.78 23.06 -14.19
N LEU A 28 -11.53 22.06 -13.74
CA LEU A 28 -12.26 22.02 -12.45
C LEU A 28 -11.31 21.79 -11.25
N GLN A 29 -10.22 22.57 -11.18
CA GLN A 29 -9.23 22.47 -10.11
C GLN A 29 -9.83 22.97 -8.80
N GLY A 30 -9.83 22.13 -7.77
CA GLY A 30 -10.38 22.44 -6.44
C GLY A 30 -11.68 21.71 -6.10
N ALA A 31 -12.41 21.23 -7.11
CA ALA A 31 -13.65 20.46 -6.90
C ALA A 31 -13.37 19.17 -6.09
N GLN A 32 -14.07 18.99 -4.95
CA GLN A 32 -13.94 17.77 -4.16
C GLN A 32 -14.98 16.71 -4.57
N PRO A 33 -14.60 15.42 -4.47
CA PRO A 33 -15.53 14.31 -4.55
C PRO A 33 -16.74 14.46 -3.61
N GLY A 34 -17.96 14.43 -4.17
CA GLY A 34 -19.21 14.54 -3.42
C GLY A 34 -19.74 15.98 -3.29
N ASP A 35 -18.97 16.98 -3.70
CA ASP A 35 -19.42 18.37 -3.71
C ASP A 35 -20.46 18.61 -4.80
N MET A 36 -21.29 19.64 -4.58
CA MET A 36 -22.22 20.19 -5.56
C MET A 36 -21.80 21.60 -5.94
N TYR A 37 -21.82 21.88 -7.24
CA TYR A 37 -21.63 23.21 -7.78
C TYR A 37 -22.91 23.71 -8.44
N THR A 38 -23.43 24.84 -7.97
CA THR A 38 -24.72 25.36 -8.40
C THR A 38 -24.53 26.70 -9.09
N VAL A 39 -25.02 26.81 -10.32
CA VAL A 39 -25.07 28.06 -11.08
C VAL A 39 -26.48 28.31 -11.59
N LEU A 40 -26.78 29.57 -11.92
CA LEU A 40 -28.06 29.95 -12.49
C LEU A 40 -27.86 30.26 -13.98
N VAL A 41 -28.72 29.70 -14.83
CA VAL A 41 -28.81 30.07 -16.24
C VAL A 41 -29.96 31.04 -16.40
N GLU A 42 -29.69 32.26 -16.86
CA GLU A 42 -30.70 33.24 -17.19
C GLU A 42 -30.93 33.27 -18.71
N ALA A 43 -32.20 33.36 -19.11
CA ALA A 43 -32.62 33.55 -20.49
C ALA A 43 -33.42 34.85 -20.58
N GLN A 44 -32.90 35.82 -21.32
CA GLN A 44 -33.48 37.15 -21.50
C GLN A 44 -34.03 37.32 -22.92
N TYR A 45 -35.19 37.96 -23.06
CA TYR A 45 -35.74 38.33 -24.36
C TYR A 45 -35.10 39.62 -24.89
N GLU A 46 -34.48 39.57 -26.07
CA GLU A 46 -33.64 40.65 -26.61
C GLU A 46 -34.39 41.97 -26.81
N ASP A 47 -35.63 41.91 -27.32
CA ASP A 47 -36.43 43.13 -27.54
C ASP A 47 -37.14 43.63 -26.26
N ARG A 48 -37.08 42.88 -25.15
CA ARG A 48 -37.72 43.23 -23.87
C ARG A 48 -36.90 42.69 -22.69
N PRO A 49 -35.87 43.43 -22.24
CA PRO A 49 -34.97 42.98 -21.19
C PRO A 49 -35.64 42.78 -19.83
N THR A 50 -36.85 43.33 -19.62
CA THR A 50 -37.67 43.10 -18.43
C THR A 50 -38.29 41.71 -18.36
N LEU A 51 -38.30 40.97 -19.48
CA LEU A 51 -38.74 39.58 -19.54
C LEU A 51 -37.52 38.67 -19.50
N SER A 52 -37.17 38.21 -18.31
CA SER A 52 -36.19 37.14 -18.11
C SER A 52 -36.79 35.96 -17.34
N THR A 53 -36.23 34.79 -17.58
CA THR A 53 -36.50 33.57 -16.81
C THR A 53 -35.18 32.93 -16.42
N SER A 54 -35.16 32.20 -15.33
CA SER A 54 -33.95 31.54 -14.85
C SER A 54 -34.18 30.08 -14.50
N ALA A 55 -33.13 29.27 -14.69
CA ALA A 55 -33.08 27.86 -14.37
C ALA A 55 -31.83 27.55 -13.54
N THR A 56 -31.94 26.63 -12.58
CA THR A 56 -30.81 26.22 -11.76
C THR A 56 -30.10 25.03 -12.40
N LEU A 57 -28.79 25.15 -12.61
CA LEU A 57 -27.91 24.07 -13.04
C LEU A 57 -27.09 23.60 -11.85
N VAL A 58 -27.25 22.33 -11.49
CA VAL A 58 -26.49 21.69 -10.41
C VAL A 58 -25.55 20.64 -11.01
N ILE A 59 -24.25 20.81 -10.77
CA ILE A 59 -23.21 19.86 -11.15
C ILE A 59 -22.84 19.06 -9.91
N HIS A 60 -22.99 17.75 -10.01
CA HIS A 60 -22.55 16.82 -8.96
C HIS A 60 -21.15 16.30 -9.31
N PHE A 61 -20.17 16.59 -8.47
CA PHE A 61 -18.85 16.00 -8.63
C PHE A 61 -18.88 14.59 -8.10
N LEU A 62 -19.03 13.64 -9.02
CA LEU A 62 -18.99 12.24 -8.66
C LEU A 62 -17.64 11.93 -8.03
N LYS A 63 -17.68 11.32 -6.84
CA LYS A 63 -16.52 10.64 -6.29
C LYS A 63 -16.12 9.61 -7.33
N SER A 64 -14.98 9.85 -7.99
CA SER A 64 -14.40 8.83 -8.84
C SER A 64 -14.32 7.58 -7.99
N PRO A 65 -14.98 6.47 -8.39
CA PRO A 65 -14.76 5.22 -7.71
C PRO A 65 -13.26 4.90 -7.71
N PHE A 66 -12.50 5.44 -8.67
CA PHE A 66 -11.08 5.16 -8.85
C PHE A 66 -10.12 6.05 -8.05
N ALA A 67 -10.60 7.05 -7.29
CA ALA A 67 -9.75 7.88 -6.44
C ALA A 67 -9.50 7.23 -5.08
N TRP A 68 -9.12 5.95 -5.07
CA TRP A 68 -8.57 5.31 -3.88
C TRP A 68 -7.07 5.45 -3.95
N ALA A 69 -6.55 6.58 -3.46
CA ALA A 69 -5.18 6.58 -2.96
C ALA A 69 -5.07 5.35 -2.05
N PRO A 70 -4.10 4.46 -2.26
CA PRO A 70 -3.91 3.37 -1.33
C PRO A 70 -3.63 4.06 0.01
N THR A 71 -4.60 4.01 0.92
CA THR A 71 -4.28 4.04 2.33
C THR A 71 -3.44 2.79 2.52
N LEU A 72 -2.14 2.95 2.25
CA LEU A 72 -1.08 2.17 2.82
C LEU A 72 -1.25 2.39 4.31
N ASN A 73 -2.25 1.75 4.92
CA ASN A 73 -2.09 1.30 6.28
C ASN A 73 -0.75 0.56 6.20
N PRO A 74 0.30 1.06 6.86
CA PRO A 74 1.58 0.39 6.83
C PRO A 74 1.28 -0.98 7.43
N VAL A 75 1.16 -1.99 6.56
CA VAL A 75 1.14 -3.37 7.00
C VAL A 75 2.39 -3.46 7.86
N PRO A 76 2.27 -3.77 9.17
CA PRO A 76 3.42 -3.80 10.05
C PRO A 76 4.48 -4.63 9.34
N THR A 77 5.69 -4.10 9.23
CA THR A 77 6.77 -4.69 8.43
C THR A 77 7.08 -6.07 8.97
N ARG A 78 6.39 -7.09 8.44
CA ARG A 78 6.54 -8.48 8.85
C ARG A 78 7.66 -9.10 8.03
N HIS A 79 8.51 -9.87 8.69
CA HIS A 79 9.62 -10.57 8.07
C HIS A 79 9.21 -12.00 7.73
N LEU A 80 9.79 -12.55 6.67
CA LEU A 80 9.68 -13.95 6.29
C LEU A 80 11.06 -14.62 6.37
N CYS A 81 11.05 -15.90 6.71
CA CYS A 81 12.25 -16.68 6.94
C CYS A 81 12.67 -17.46 5.69
N THR A 82 13.96 -17.38 5.36
CA THR A 82 14.64 -18.26 4.39
C THR A 82 15.75 -19.04 5.12
N PRO A 83 15.81 -20.38 5.06
CA PRO A 83 14.91 -21.26 4.32
C PRO A 83 13.47 -21.27 4.83
N ARG A 84 12.52 -21.66 3.98
CA ARG A 84 11.08 -21.65 4.30
C ARG A 84 10.78 -22.50 5.54
N GLN A 85 10.08 -21.89 6.52
CA GLN A 85 9.63 -22.52 7.77
C GLN A 85 8.08 -22.60 7.85
N ASP A 86 7.38 -22.50 6.72
CA ASP A 86 5.91 -22.49 6.61
C ASP A 86 5.20 -21.38 7.41
N HIS A 87 5.94 -20.30 7.70
CA HIS A 87 5.41 -19.07 8.28
C HIS A 87 5.20 -18.01 7.19
N GLY A 88 4.18 -17.18 7.37
CA GLY A 88 3.77 -16.17 6.42
C GLY A 88 3.15 -14.93 7.05
N VAL A 89 2.68 -14.05 6.18
CA VAL A 89 2.14 -12.74 6.50
C VAL A 89 0.67 -12.71 6.13
N VAL A 90 -0.17 -12.26 7.06
CA VAL A 90 -1.58 -11.98 6.78
C VAL A 90 -1.70 -10.62 6.09
N ILE A 91 -2.33 -10.61 4.94
CA ILE A 91 -2.68 -9.44 4.15
C ILE A 91 -4.18 -9.22 4.27
N SER A 92 -4.60 -7.98 4.45
CA SER A 92 -6.02 -7.59 4.49
C SER A 92 -6.40 -6.89 3.20
N GLY A 93 -7.66 -7.05 2.78
CA GLY A 93 -8.25 -6.25 1.72
C GLY A 93 -8.20 -4.75 2.06
N PRO A 94 -8.18 -3.86 1.06
CA PRO A 94 -8.23 -2.43 1.31
C PRO A 94 -9.49 -2.07 2.10
N ARG A 95 -9.35 -1.17 3.08
CA ARG A 95 -10.49 -0.63 3.81
C ARG A 95 -11.20 0.35 2.88
N GLU A 96 -12.39 -0.01 2.42
CA GLU A 96 -13.35 0.96 1.89
C GLU A 96 -13.85 1.81 3.08
N ASP A 97 -14.43 3.00 2.83
CA ASP A 97 -14.84 4.02 3.81
C ASP A 97 -15.31 3.49 5.18
N PRO A 98 -15.22 4.27 6.28
CA PRO A 98 -15.58 3.85 7.63
C PRO A 98 -17.10 3.77 7.83
N ASP A 99 -17.87 3.35 6.82
CA ASP A 99 -19.29 3.11 6.93
C ASP A 99 -19.53 1.73 7.56
N PRO A 100 -20.05 1.65 8.80
CA PRO A 100 -20.20 0.39 9.54
C PRO A 100 -21.28 -0.54 8.95
N ALA A 101 -22.04 -0.10 7.94
CA ALA A 101 -23.13 -0.86 7.34
C ALA A 101 -22.74 -1.65 6.07
N GLY A 102 -21.60 -1.33 5.45
CA GLY A 102 -21.14 -1.99 4.22
C GLY A 102 -20.33 -3.24 4.54
N GLY A 103 -21.00 -4.39 4.66
CA GLY A 103 -20.33 -5.67 4.88
C GLY A 103 -19.15 -5.87 3.93
N HIS A 104 -17.97 -6.17 4.47
CA HIS A 104 -16.77 -6.51 3.72
C HIS A 104 -17.10 -7.62 2.71
N GLY A 105 -17.40 -7.24 1.47
CA GLY A 105 -17.72 -8.19 0.41
C GLY A 105 -16.55 -9.13 0.17
N PRO A 106 -16.78 -10.34 -0.36
CA PRO A 106 -15.71 -11.30 -0.55
C PRO A 106 -14.70 -10.78 -1.58
N TYR A 107 -13.52 -10.41 -1.08
CA TYR A 107 -12.35 -10.08 -1.87
C TYR A 107 -11.73 -11.37 -2.41
N SER A 108 -11.37 -11.37 -3.69
CA SER A 108 -10.51 -12.41 -4.28
C SER A 108 -9.09 -11.89 -4.35
N PHE A 109 -8.12 -12.70 -3.91
CA PHE A 109 -6.71 -12.34 -3.88
C PHE A 109 -5.91 -13.21 -4.86
N ALA A 110 -5.03 -12.59 -5.65
CA ALA A 110 -4.12 -13.27 -6.57
C ALA A 110 -2.74 -12.61 -6.56
N LEU A 111 -1.68 -13.34 -6.93
CA LEU A 111 -0.37 -12.74 -7.16
C LEU A 111 -0.34 -11.96 -8.48
N GLY A 112 0.52 -10.95 -8.56
CA GLY A 112 0.74 -10.22 -9.81
C GLY A 112 1.20 -11.12 -10.96
N PRO A 113 1.06 -10.69 -12.22
CA PRO A 113 1.29 -11.52 -13.40
C PRO A 113 2.78 -11.85 -13.66
N ASN A 114 3.69 -11.34 -12.84
CA ASN A 114 5.12 -11.58 -13.01
C ASN A 114 5.45 -13.06 -12.65
N PRO A 115 6.03 -13.84 -13.58
CA PRO A 115 6.31 -15.25 -13.35
C PRO A 115 7.28 -15.49 -12.19
N THR A 116 8.24 -14.59 -11.97
CA THR A 116 9.15 -14.65 -10.82
C THR A 116 8.39 -14.51 -9.50
N VAL A 117 7.36 -13.66 -9.46
CA VAL A 117 6.52 -13.49 -8.26
C VAL A 117 5.69 -14.75 -8.01
N GLN A 118 5.08 -15.32 -9.05
CA GLN A 118 4.30 -16.56 -8.93
C GLN A 118 5.16 -17.78 -8.58
N ARG A 119 6.44 -17.77 -8.95
CA ARG A 119 7.40 -18.80 -8.58
C ARG A 119 7.87 -18.67 -7.14
N ASP A 120 8.20 -17.45 -6.70
CA ASP A 120 8.87 -17.22 -5.41
C ASP A 120 7.87 -17.15 -4.23
N TRP A 121 6.61 -16.81 -4.51
CA TRP A 121 5.58 -16.54 -3.50
C TRP A 121 4.36 -17.44 -3.67
N HIS A 122 3.72 -17.76 -2.56
CA HIS A 122 2.46 -18.49 -2.52
C HIS A 122 1.43 -17.65 -1.75
N LEU A 123 0.22 -17.55 -2.29
CA LEU A 123 -0.85 -16.76 -1.71
C LEU A 123 -2.09 -17.64 -1.53
N GLN A 124 -2.58 -17.72 -0.30
CA GLN A 124 -3.75 -18.52 0.06
C GLN A 124 -4.82 -17.62 0.66
N ALA A 125 -6.03 -17.62 0.11
CA ALA A 125 -7.15 -16.92 0.72
C ALA A 125 -7.52 -17.58 2.06
N LEU A 126 -7.67 -16.79 3.13
CA LEU A 126 -8.10 -17.28 4.44
C LEU A 126 -9.61 -17.12 4.59
N ASN A 127 -10.12 -15.95 4.24
CA ASN A 127 -11.54 -15.62 4.28
C ASN A 127 -11.85 -14.60 3.18
N GLY A 128 -13.08 -14.09 3.15
CA GLY A 128 -13.49 -13.05 2.20
C GLY A 128 -12.80 -11.70 2.39
N SER A 129 -11.90 -11.51 3.35
CA SER A 129 -11.25 -10.22 3.64
C SER A 129 -9.74 -10.29 3.85
N HIS A 130 -9.17 -11.48 3.99
CA HIS A 130 -7.77 -11.70 4.32
C HIS A 130 -7.18 -12.85 3.50
N ALA A 131 -5.90 -12.71 3.19
CA ALA A 131 -5.09 -13.73 2.55
C ALA A 131 -3.80 -13.96 3.34
N TYR A 132 -3.22 -15.15 3.21
CA TYR A 132 -1.96 -15.55 3.80
C TYR A 132 -0.89 -15.65 2.71
N LEU A 133 0.15 -14.85 2.82
CA LEU A 133 1.29 -14.82 1.91
C LEU A 133 2.46 -15.57 2.54
N THR A 134 2.95 -16.59 1.85
CA THR A 134 4.11 -17.39 2.25
C THR A 134 5.14 -17.42 1.13
N LEU A 135 6.36 -17.85 1.45
CA LEU A 135 7.33 -18.21 0.41
C LEU A 135 6.87 -19.52 -0.26
N ALA A 136 6.90 -19.57 -1.59
CA ALA A 136 6.68 -20.82 -2.32
C ALA A 136 7.96 -21.67 -2.32
N LEU A 137 9.08 -21.02 -2.65
CA LEU A 137 10.38 -21.68 -2.69
C LEU A 137 10.95 -21.90 -1.30
N HIS A 138 11.74 -22.97 -1.17
CA HIS A 138 12.50 -23.23 0.05
C HIS A 138 13.54 -22.13 0.30
N TRP A 139 14.08 -21.52 -0.77
CA TRP A 139 15.07 -20.45 -0.68
C TRP A 139 14.66 -19.25 -1.52
N VAL A 140 14.51 -18.11 -0.85
CA VAL A 140 14.38 -16.79 -1.48
C VAL A 140 15.50 -15.89 -0.95
N GLU A 141 16.01 -14.99 -1.80
CA GLU A 141 17.14 -14.14 -1.47
C GLU A 141 16.84 -13.21 -0.29
N PRO A 142 17.70 -13.13 0.76
CA PRO A 142 17.50 -12.22 1.87
C PRO A 142 17.61 -10.74 1.46
N ARG A 143 16.48 -10.05 1.35
CA ARG A 143 16.36 -8.61 1.09
C ARG A 143 14.94 -8.13 1.36
N GLU A 144 14.71 -6.83 1.23
CA GLU A 144 13.35 -6.30 1.10
C GLU A 144 12.77 -6.71 -0.26
N HIS A 145 11.58 -7.30 -0.24
CA HIS A 145 10.82 -7.66 -1.43
C HIS A 145 9.50 -6.91 -1.45
N ALA A 146 9.10 -6.53 -2.66
CA ALA A 146 7.81 -5.91 -2.92
C ALA A 146 6.97 -6.87 -3.75
N VAL A 147 5.95 -7.45 -3.12
CA VAL A 147 5.11 -8.50 -3.70
C VAL A 147 3.82 -7.88 -4.22
N PRO A 148 3.60 -7.82 -5.55
CA PRO A 148 2.35 -7.33 -6.11
C PRO A 148 1.24 -8.37 -5.88
N VAL A 149 0.15 -7.94 -5.25
CA VAL A 149 -1.04 -8.74 -4.98
C VAL A 149 -2.24 -8.04 -5.62
N VAL A 150 -2.92 -8.75 -6.50
CA VAL A 150 -4.14 -8.29 -7.15
C VAL A 150 -5.33 -8.65 -6.26
N VAL A 151 -6.13 -7.65 -5.92
CA VAL A 151 -7.34 -7.76 -5.10
C VAL A 151 -8.52 -7.38 -5.99
N SER A 152 -9.45 -8.31 -6.20
CA SER A 152 -10.69 -8.03 -6.94
C SER A 152 -11.90 -8.07 -6.02
N HIS A 153 -12.79 -7.11 -6.24
CA HIS A 153 -14.08 -6.98 -5.56
C HIS A 153 -15.17 -6.68 -6.62
N LYS A 154 -16.45 -6.72 -6.25
CA LYS A 154 -17.56 -6.44 -7.18
C LYS A 154 -17.44 -5.09 -7.89
N ALA A 155 -16.81 -4.11 -7.24
CA ALA A 155 -16.60 -2.76 -7.77
C ALA A 155 -15.35 -2.62 -8.67
N GLY A 156 -14.53 -3.66 -8.81
CA GLY A 156 -13.35 -3.66 -9.69
C GLY A 156 -12.13 -4.36 -9.09
N THR A 157 -11.02 -4.30 -9.83
CA THR A 157 -9.74 -4.92 -9.49
C THR A 157 -8.69 -3.87 -9.16
N ARG A 158 -7.92 -4.09 -8.11
CA ARG A 158 -6.81 -3.22 -7.66
C ARG A 158 -5.54 -4.03 -7.45
N GLN A 159 -4.38 -3.39 -7.60
CA GLN A 159 -3.10 -3.99 -7.29
C GLN A 159 -2.52 -3.35 -6.02
N LEU A 160 -2.27 -4.17 -5.00
CA LEU A 160 -1.60 -3.81 -3.75
C LEU A 160 -0.13 -4.26 -3.81
N LEU A 161 0.78 -3.43 -3.32
CA LEU A 161 2.19 -3.78 -3.21
C LEU A 161 2.54 -4.08 -1.75
N VAL A 162 2.72 -5.36 -1.42
CA VAL A 162 3.04 -5.81 -0.07
C VAL A 162 4.55 -5.80 0.11
N ARG A 163 5.06 -4.95 0.99
CA ARG A 163 6.49 -4.89 1.33
C ARG A 163 6.80 -5.80 2.50
N GLY A 164 7.75 -6.70 2.34
CA GLY A 164 8.18 -7.64 3.36
C GLY A 164 9.69 -7.87 3.30
N ILE A 165 10.31 -8.14 4.44
CA ILE A 165 11.75 -8.42 4.51
C ILE A 165 11.95 -9.93 4.58
N VAL A 166 12.72 -10.50 3.65
CA VAL A 166 13.17 -11.89 3.74
C VAL A 166 14.53 -11.92 4.41
N CYS A 167 14.70 -12.76 5.43
CA CYS A 167 15.93 -12.85 6.21
C CYS A 167 16.23 -14.31 6.60
N ARG A 168 17.49 -14.60 6.96
CA ARG A 168 17.82 -15.89 7.57
C ARG A 168 17.34 -15.91 9.00
N CYS A 169 16.56 -16.91 9.38
CA CYS A 169 16.01 -17.01 10.73
C CYS A 169 16.73 -18.06 11.57
N ASN A 170 16.64 -17.91 12.90
CA ASN A 170 16.97 -18.96 13.85
C ASN A 170 15.82 -20.01 13.92
N VAL A 171 15.93 -20.97 14.84
CA VAL A 171 14.90 -21.99 15.10
C VAL A 171 13.61 -21.42 15.69
N GLU A 172 13.63 -20.18 16.18
CA GLU A 172 12.49 -19.47 16.77
C GLU A 172 11.80 -18.53 15.75
N GLY A 173 12.23 -18.56 14.48
CA GLY A 173 11.65 -17.72 13.42
C GLY A 173 12.10 -16.25 13.46
N GLN A 174 13.14 -15.91 14.22
CA GLN A 174 13.66 -14.54 14.33
C GLN A 174 14.79 -14.29 13.34
N CYS A 175 14.77 -13.13 12.66
CA CYS A 175 15.85 -12.73 11.76
C CYS A 175 17.21 -12.68 12.48
N MET A 176 18.16 -13.48 12.01
CA MET A 176 19.53 -13.44 12.48
C MET A 176 20.20 -12.14 12.00
N ARG A 177 20.60 -11.29 12.94
CA ARG A 177 21.48 -10.16 12.65
C ARG A 177 22.91 -10.67 12.53
N LYS A 178 23.61 -10.24 11.47
CA LYS A 178 25.07 -10.40 11.42
C LYS A 178 25.65 -9.67 12.62
N VAL A 179 26.20 -10.43 13.56
CA VAL A 179 26.98 -9.87 14.65
C VAL A 179 28.25 -9.29 14.01
N GLY A 180 28.38 -7.96 14.04
CA GLY A 180 29.66 -7.32 13.71
C GLY A 180 30.75 -7.79 14.67
N ARG A 181 32.01 -7.50 14.36
CA ARG A 181 33.16 -7.87 15.22
C ARG A 181 32.92 -7.34 16.65
N MET A 182 32.46 -8.21 17.55
CA MET A 182 32.22 -7.86 18.94
C MET A 182 33.57 -7.50 19.57
N LYS A 183 33.69 -6.28 20.09
CA LYS A 183 34.87 -5.83 20.80
C LYS A 183 34.99 -6.65 22.09
N GLY A 184 35.91 -7.62 22.11
CA GLY A 184 36.12 -8.54 23.24
C GLY A 184 35.97 -10.02 22.92
N MET A 185 35.62 -10.42 21.70
CA MET A 185 35.61 -11.84 21.32
C MET A 185 37.06 -12.39 21.40
N PRO A 186 37.35 -13.41 22.21
CA PRO A 186 38.70 -13.96 22.30
C PRO A 186 39.12 -14.45 20.92
N SER A 187 40.25 -13.93 20.43
CA SER A 187 40.81 -14.38 19.16
C SER A 187 41.15 -15.86 19.26
N LYS A 188 41.14 -16.57 18.13
CA LYS A 188 41.61 -17.97 18.07
C LYS A 188 43.01 -18.12 18.68
N LEU A 189 43.84 -17.08 18.57
CA LEU A 189 45.17 -17.00 19.16
C LEU A 189 45.16 -16.94 20.71
N SER A 190 44.22 -16.19 21.30
CA SER A 190 44.07 -16.11 22.76
C SER A 190 43.63 -17.46 23.35
N ALA A 191 42.70 -18.16 22.69
CA ALA A 191 42.27 -19.49 23.11
C ALA A 191 43.41 -20.51 23.11
N VAL A 192 44.24 -20.52 22.06
CA VAL A 192 45.41 -21.41 21.97
C VAL A 192 46.47 -21.03 23.01
N GLY A 193 46.71 -19.73 23.24
CA GLY A 193 47.66 -19.26 24.25
C GLY A 193 47.28 -19.67 25.67
N ILE A 194 45.99 -19.57 26.02
CA ILE A 194 45.49 -20.01 27.33
C ILE A 194 45.66 -21.53 27.48
N LEU A 195 45.27 -22.31 26.46
CA LEU A 195 45.41 -23.78 26.49
C LEU A 195 46.87 -24.24 26.62
N ALA A 196 47.78 -23.62 25.87
CA ALA A 196 49.20 -23.97 25.93
C ALA A 196 49.83 -23.54 27.27
N GLY A 197 49.48 -22.35 27.76
CA GLY A 197 49.96 -21.84 29.04
C GLY A 197 49.50 -22.68 30.22
N THR A 198 48.25 -23.12 30.24
CA THR A 198 47.74 -23.99 31.32
C THR A 198 48.43 -25.36 31.29
N LEU A 199 48.60 -25.96 30.12
CA LEU A 199 49.32 -27.24 29.99
C LEU A 199 50.78 -27.13 30.47
N MET A 200 51.46 -26.05 30.11
CA MET A 200 52.84 -25.81 30.54
C MET A 200 52.93 -25.62 32.06
N ALA A 201 52.02 -24.84 32.65
CA ALA A 201 51.98 -24.63 34.09
C ALA A 201 51.73 -25.95 34.85
N ILE A 202 50.78 -26.77 34.39
CA ILE A 202 50.51 -28.10 34.96
C ILE A 202 51.78 -28.96 34.89
N GLY A 203 52.51 -28.98 33.77
CA GLY A 203 53.76 -29.71 33.64
C GLY A 203 54.83 -29.28 34.65
N ILE A 204 55.00 -27.96 34.85
CA ILE A 204 55.95 -27.42 35.84
C ILE A 204 55.54 -27.83 37.26
N PHE A 205 54.26 -27.71 37.62
CA PHE A 205 53.79 -28.11 38.95
C PHE A 205 54.02 -29.61 39.21
N LEU A 206 53.81 -30.47 38.22
CA LEU A 206 54.07 -31.90 38.37
C LEU A 206 55.56 -32.18 38.63
N ILE A 207 56.48 -31.46 37.96
CA ILE A 207 57.93 -31.59 38.18
C ILE A 207 58.37 -31.04 39.55
N LEU A 208 57.69 -30.02 40.08
CA LEU A 208 58.05 -29.45 41.39
C LEU A 208 57.52 -30.27 42.56
N ILE A 209 56.44 -31.02 42.37
CA ILE A 209 55.77 -31.79 43.43
C ILE A 209 56.32 -33.23 43.53
N PHE A 210 56.70 -33.82 42.40
CA PHE A 210 57.28 -35.17 42.31
C PHE A 210 58.78 -35.11 42.03
#